data_AF-A0A2N0QLQ4-F1
#
_entry.id   AF-A0A2N0QLQ4-F1
#
_cell.length_a   1.000
_cell.length_b   1.000
_cell.length_c   1.000
_cell.angle_alpha   90.00
_cell.angle_beta   90.00
_cell.angle_gamma   90.00
#
_symmetry.space_group_name_H-M   'P 1'
#
loop_
_entity.id
_entity.type
_entity.pdbx_description
1 polymer ?
#
loop_
_entity_poly.entity_id
_entity_poly.type
_entity_poly.pdbx_seq_one_letter_code
_entity_poly.pdbx_strand_id
1 'polypeptide(L)'
;MKLSSVEEEKLGFKRIGDIPGFLAPIIYADAIKSGNAETLMKVLVHNEWDLLSLITLYIHSTNILLENKIEEAATTITNVGKWYKDLKQKDERELFLRSVTNNFNEEDSSLANYYLGFELKKNAQYKDAVISFEKSIPYIDIKKKIKAYEQLSMICEHQFKSFNKALDYTIQGIHLIEKTNAYSNEQKIKLLQSWEKRYQRIENKGNIIISSNGK
;
A
#
# COMPACT_ATOMS: atom_id res chain seq x y z
N MET A 1 30.22 -15.53 -8.03
CA MET A 1 29.40 -16.67 -7.58
C MET A 1 28.79 -17.32 -8.82
N LYS A 2 28.78 -18.64 -8.95
CA LYS A 2 28.14 -19.32 -10.11
C LYS A 2 26.65 -19.48 -9.84
N LEU A 3 25.81 -19.44 -10.89
CA LEU A 3 24.36 -19.58 -10.76
C LEU A 3 23.98 -20.90 -10.04
N SER A 4 24.63 -22.00 -10.40
CA SER A 4 24.43 -23.31 -9.74
C SER A 4 24.72 -23.32 -8.23
N SER A 5 25.65 -22.49 -7.76
CA SER A 5 25.92 -22.34 -6.33
C SER A 5 24.81 -21.55 -5.63
N VAL A 6 24.27 -20.53 -6.30
CA VAL A 6 23.15 -19.73 -5.78
C VAL A 6 21.86 -20.55 -5.75
N GLU A 7 21.64 -21.40 -6.76
CA GLU A 7 20.52 -22.35 -6.81
C GLU A 7 20.54 -23.33 -5.64
N GLU A 8 21.68 -23.94 -5.35
CA GLU A 8 21.81 -24.89 -4.24
C GLU A 8 21.62 -24.18 -2.90
N GLU A 9 22.21 -22.99 -2.71
CA GLU A 9 22.13 -22.23 -1.47
C GLU A 9 20.74 -21.62 -1.20
N LYS A 10 20.11 -21.04 -2.23
CA LYS A 10 18.88 -20.25 -2.07
C LYS A 10 17.61 -21.01 -2.45
N LEU A 11 17.69 -21.93 -3.41
CA LEU A 11 16.54 -22.70 -3.88
C LEU A 11 16.58 -24.17 -3.45
N GLY A 12 17.70 -24.66 -2.91
CA GLY A 12 17.91 -26.08 -2.65
C GLY A 12 17.93 -26.93 -3.93
N PHE A 13 18.12 -26.30 -5.09
CA PHE A 13 18.07 -26.97 -6.39
C PHE A 13 19.49 -27.38 -6.82
N LYS A 14 19.65 -28.66 -7.19
CA LYS A 14 20.91 -29.22 -7.66
C LYS A 14 20.74 -29.87 -9.02
N ARG A 15 21.48 -29.36 -10.00
CA ARG A 15 21.45 -29.88 -11.37
C ARG A 15 22.17 -31.23 -11.46
N ILE A 16 21.62 -32.14 -12.27
CA ILE A 16 22.20 -33.46 -12.55
C ILE A 16 22.46 -33.56 -14.05
N GLY A 17 23.70 -33.85 -14.44
CA GLY A 17 24.07 -34.03 -15.85
C GLY A 17 24.11 -32.75 -16.67
N ASP A 18 24.14 -31.57 -16.03
CA ASP A 18 24.26 -30.30 -16.73
C ASP A 18 25.64 -30.09 -17.35
N ILE A 19 25.66 -29.35 -18.46
CA ILE A 19 26.91 -28.89 -19.04
C ILE A 19 27.48 -27.71 -18.23
N PRO A 20 28.81 -27.58 -18.09
CA PRO A 20 29.40 -26.38 -17.52
C PRO A 20 29.01 -25.15 -18.35
N GLY A 21 28.40 -24.12 -17.74
CA GLY A 21 27.83 -23.00 -18.48
C GLY A 21 28.80 -22.24 -19.39
N PHE A 22 30.09 -22.20 -19.05
CA PHE A 22 31.11 -21.61 -19.93
C PHE A 22 31.35 -22.40 -21.23
N LEU A 23 30.97 -23.69 -21.25
CA LEU A 23 31.02 -24.54 -22.45
C LEU A 23 29.75 -24.44 -23.29
N ALA A 24 28.63 -23.94 -22.77
CA ALA A 24 27.37 -23.86 -23.51
C ALA A 24 27.49 -23.12 -24.86
N PRO A 25 28.20 -21.97 -24.97
CA PRO A 25 28.38 -21.28 -26.26
C PRO A 25 29.22 -22.10 -27.25
N ILE A 26 30.23 -22.83 -26.75
CA ILE A 26 31.14 -23.64 -27.57
C ILE A 26 30.37 -24.86 -28.11
N ILE A 27 29.63 -25.54 -27.24
CA ILE A 27 28.80 -26.70 -27.57
C ILE A 27 27.69 -26.30 -28.55
N TYR A 28 27.07 -25.12 -28.36
CA TYR A 28 26.08 -24.59 -29.29
C TYR A 28 26.66 -24.37 -30.69
N ALA A 29 27.79 -23.67 -30.79
CA ALA A 29 28.41 -23.36 -32.07
C ALA A 29 28.84 -24.64 -32.83
N ASP A 30 29.31 -25.65 -32.10
CA ASP A 30 29.65 -26.96 -32.67
C ASP A 30 28.42 -27.73 -33.13
N ALA A 31 27.34 -27.76 -32.34
CA ALA A 31 26.09 -28.42 -32.69
C ALA A 31 25.45 -27.84 -33.95
N ILE A 32 25.48 -26.51 -34.12
CA ILE A 32 24.97 -25.84 -35.32
C ILE A 32 25.80 -26.19 -36.55
N LYS A 33 27.13 -26.23 -36.44
CA LYS A 33 28.02 -26.57 -37.56
C LYS A 33 27.94 -28.04 -37.96
N SER A 34 27.84 -28.93 -36.98
CA SER A 34 27.80 -30.38 -37.19
C SER A 34 26.39 -30.91 -37.52
N GLY A 35 25.34 -30.12 -37.25
CA GLY A 35 23.95 -30.57 -37.37
C GLY A 35 23.52 -31.57 -36.30
N ASN A 36 24.29 -31.70 -35.21
CA ASN A 36 23.99 -32.66 -34.14
C ASN A 36 22.90 -32.14 -33.19
N ALA A 37 21.67 -32.60 -33.41
CA ALA A 37 20.50 -32.24 -32.62
C ALA A 37 20.60 -32.67 -31.14
N GLU A 38 21.25 -33.79 -30.84
CA GLU A 38 21.40 -34.29 -29.46
C GLU A 38 22.28 -33.35 -28.62
N THR A 39 23.37 -32.87 -29.20
CA THR A 39 24.26 -31.89 -28.57
C THR A 39 23.58 -30.54 -28.37
N LEU A 40 22.77 -30.10 -29.35
CA LEU A 40 21.98 -28.89 -29.24
C LEU A 40 20.95 -28.99 -28.10
N MET A 41 20.31 -30.15 -27.94
CA MET A 41 19.31 -30.36 -26.89
C MET A 41 19.90 -30.15 -25.48
N LYS A 42 21.15 -30.57 -25.25
CA LYS A 42 21.85 -30.35 -23.97
C LYS A 42 22.03 -28.87 -23.64
N VAL A 43 22.30 -28.04 -24.65
CA VAL A 43 22.39 -26.57 -24.47
C VAL A 43 21.02 -25.96 -24.18
N LEU A 44 19.96 -26.46 -24.82
CA LEU A 44 18.61 -25.96 -24.57
C LEU A 44 18.14 -26.28 -23.14
N VAL A 45 18.39 -27.49 -22.65
CA VAL A 45 18.08 -27.88 -21.26
C VAL A 45 18.84 -27.02 -20.25
N HIS A 46 20.13 -26.73 -20.52
CA HIS A 46 20.91 -25.82 -19.69
C HIS A 46 20.28 -24.42 -19.61
N ASN A 47 19.93 -23.85 -20.77
CA ASN A 47 19.32 -22.52 -20.84
C ASN A 47 17.93 -22.48 -20.20
N GLU A 48 17.16 -23.57 -20.29
CA GLU A 48 15.88 -23.72 -19.60
C GLU A 48 16.07 -23.62 -18.08
N TRP A 49 17.02 -24.37 -17.51
CA TRP A 49 17.34 -24.30 -16.08
C TRP A 49 17.86 -22.92 -15.66
N ASP A 50 18.67 -22.27 -16.49
CA ASP A 50 19.11 -20.89 -16.23
C ASP A 50 17.94 -19.92 -16.14
N LEU A 51 17.02 -19.96 -17.11
CA LEU A 51 15.85 -19.07 -17.14
C LEU A 51 14.91 -19.32 -15.95
N LEU A 52 14.59 -20.59 -15.68
CA LEU A 52 13.72 -20.94 -14.55
C LEU A 52 14.35 -20.49 -13.23
N SER A 53 15.63 -20.77 -13.04
CA SER A 53 16.32 -20.41 -11.79
C SER A 53 16.44 -18.90 -11.61
N LEU A 54 16.73 -18.14 -12.67
CA LEU A 54 16.78 -16.69 -12.60
C LEU A 54 15.40 -16.08 -12.28
N ILE A 55 14.32 -16.58 -12.90
CA ILE A 55 12.96 -16.12 -12.59
C ILE A 55 12.59 -16.47 -11.14
N THR A 56 12.87 -17.69 -10.69
CA THR A 56 12.60 -18.12 -9.32
C THR A 56 13.41 -17.31 -8.30
N LEU A 57 14.71 -17.08 -8.55
CA LEU A 57 15.56 -16.25 -7.70
C LEU A 57 15.07 -14.80 -7.66
N TYR A 58 14.58 -14.26 -8.77
CA TYR A 58 13.97 -12.94 -8.81
C TYR A 58 12.71 -12.88 -7.93
N ILE A 59 11.81 -13.84 -8.06
CA ILE A 59 10.60 -13.93 -7.22
C ILE A 59 10.98 -14.08 -5.74
N HIS A 60 11.91 -14.98 -5.43
CA HIS A 60 12.38 -15.20 -4.06
C HIS A 60 13.00 -13.92 -3.46
N SER A 61 13.87 -13.25 -4.21
CA SER A 61 14.52 -12.02 -3.77
C SER A 61 13.52 -10.87 -3.60
N THR A 62 12.53 -10.76 -4.49
CA THR A 62 11.48 -9.76 -4.38
C THR A 62 10.57 -10.01 -3.18
N ASN A 63 10.23 -11.27 -2.89
CA ASN A 63 9.47 -11.62 -1.69
C ASN A 63 10.22 -11.28 -0.40
N ILE A 64 11.49 -11.68 -0.28
CA ILE A 64 12.32 -11.32 0.89
C ILE A 64 12.41 -9.81 1.04
N LEU A 65 12.62 -9.10 -0.07
CA LEU A 65 12.71 -7.65 -0.07
C LEU A 65 11.38 -7.00 0.34
N LEU A 66 10.23 -7.57 -0.02
CA LEU A 66 8.91 -7.11 0.42
C LEU A 66 8.68 -7.41 1.90
N GLU A 67 9.04 -8.61 2.37
CA GLU A 67 8.88 -9.04 3.76
C GLU A 67 9.76 -8.23 4.72
N ASN A 68 11.06 -8.11 4.43
CA ASN A 68 11.99 -7.29 5.22
C ASN A 68 11.58 -5.81 5.22
N LYS A 69 11.03 -5.30 4.10
CA LYS A 69 10.48 -3.94 4.04
C LYS A 69 9.25 -3.77 4.91
N ILE A 70 8.43 -4.80 5.11
CA ILE A 70 7.26 -4.75 5.99
C ILE A 70 7.73 -4.66 7.45
N GLU A 71 8.74 -5.45 7.84
CA GLU A 71 9.40 -5.36 9.15
C GLU A 71 10.04 -3.97 9.39
N GLU A 72 10.77 -3.43 8.42
CA GLU A 72 11.42 -2.12 8.52
C GLU A 72 10.43 -0.93 8.40
N ALA A 73 9.30 -1.12 7.71
CA ALA A 73 8.26 -0.10 7.60
C ALA A 73 7.48 0.06 8.90
N ALA A 74 7.25 -1.02 9.64
CA ALA A 74 6.60 -0.96 10.93
C ALA A 74 7.47 -0.35 12.03
N THR A 75 8.79 -0.51 11.94
CA THR A 75 9.72 0.07 12.91
C THR A 75 9.91 1.58 12.74
N THR A 76 9.41 2.22 11.68
CA THR A 76 9.43 3.68 11.59
C THR A 76 8.26 4.23 10.77
N ILE A 77 7.37 4.99 11.42
CA ILE A 77 6.29 5.79 10.81
C ILE A 77 6.77 6.54 9.54
N THR A 78 8.00 7.04 9.52
CA THR A 78 8.59 7.74 8.35
C THR A 78 8.67 6.87 7.08
N ASN A 79 8.90 5.57 7.23
CA ASN A 79 9.09 4.65 6.11
C ASN A 79 7.77 4.38 5.38
N VAL A 80 6.66 4.17 6.11
CA VAL A 80 5.33 3.98 5.50
C VAL A 80 4.95 5.16 4.59
N GLY A 81 5.17 6.39 5.06
CA GLY A 81 4.87 7.60 4.29
C GLY A 81 5.77 7.82 3.07
N LYS A 82 7.01 7.33 3.12
CA LYS A 82 7.93 7.34 1.98
C LYS A 82 7.52 6.30 0.93
N TRP A 83 7.31 5.05 1.36
CA TRP A 83 6.89 3.96 0.48
C TRP A 83 5.55 4.23 -0.20
N TYR A 84 4.58 4.79 0.52
CA TYR A 84 3.30 5.18 -0.07
C TYR A 84 3.46 6.15 -1.25
N LYS A 85 4.44 7.05 -1.21
CA LYS A 85 4.73 7.99 -2.31
C LYS A 85 5.50 7.33 -3.45
N ASP A 86 6.39 6.39 -3.14
CA ASP A 86 7.30 5.76 -4.11
C ASP A 86 6.62 4.66 -4.93
N LEU A 87 5.66 3.94 -4.35
CA LEU A 87 4.90 2.90 -5.04
C LEU A 87 3.98 3.51 -6.10
N LYS A 88 4.26 3.24 -7.38
CA LYS A 88 3.49 3.80 -8.50
C LYS A 88 2.21 3.02 -8.82
N GLN A 89 2.20 1.71 -8.57
CA GLN A 89 1.06 0.83 -8.86
C GLN A 89 0.04 0.81 -7.70
N LYS A 90 -1.25 0.81 -8.04
CA LYS A 90 -2.34 0.89 -7.03
C LYS A 90 -2.45 -0.39 -6.21
N ASP A 91 -2.39 -1.54 -6.86
CA ASP A 91 -2.65 -2.83 -6.21
C ASP A 91 -1.53 -3.19 -5.22
N GLU A 92 -0.28 -2.89 -5.59
CA GLU A 92 0.89 -3.03 -4.70
C GLU A 92 0.79 -2.14 -3.46
N ARG A 93 0.29 -0.89 -3.60
CA ARG A 93 0.08 0.02 -2.46
C ARG A 93 -0.92 -0.53 -1.47
N GLU A 94 -2.08 -1.00 -1.95
CA GLU A 94 -3.11 -1.52 -1.06
C GLU A 94 -2.63 -2.79 -0.33
N LEU A 95 -2.01 -3.73 -1.06
CA LEU A 95 -1.47 -4.96 -0.49
C LEU A 95 -0.44 -4.69 0.60
N PHE A 96 0.51 -3.79 0.35
CA PHE A 96 1.52 -3.39 1.32
C PHE A 96 0.90 -2.72 2.56
N LEU A 97 -0.06 -1.81 2.37
CA LEU A 97 -0.70 -1.15 3.50
C LEU A 97 -1.51 -2.15 4.34
N ARG A 98 -2.24 -3.08 3.71
CA ARG A 98 -2.98 -4.13 4.40
C ARG A 98 -2.07 -5.08 5.18
N SER A 99 -0.92 -5.46 4.64
CA SER A 99 0.03 -6.31 5.35
C SER A 99 0.53 -5.62 6.62
N VAL A 100 0.85 -4.32 6.55
CA VAL A 100 1.25 -3.54 7.73
C VAL A 100 0.10 -3.43 8.74
N THR A 101 -1.13 -3.16 8.31
CA THR A 101 -2.26 -3.04 9.25
C THR A 101 -2.70 -4.35 9.91
N ASN A 102 -2.38 -5.49 9.31
CA ASN A 102 -2.76 -6.82 9.82
C ASN A 102 -1.69 -7.44 10.72
N ASN A 103 -0.42 -7.09 10.50
CA ASN A 103 0.72 -7.74 11.18
C ASN A 103 1.26 -6.93 12.37
N PHE A 104 0.89 -5.66 12.51
CA PHE A 104 1.38 -4.78 13.57
C PHE A 104 0.25 -4.24 14.44
N ASN A 105 0.59 -3.78 15.64
CA ASN A 105 -0.38 -3.18 16.56
C ASN A 105 -0.97 -1.87 15.99
N GLU A 106 -2.02 -1.35 16.62
CA GLU A 106 -2.75 -0.17 16.11
C GLU A 106 -1.90 1.12 16.10
N GLU A 107 -0.95 1.26 17.01
CA GLU A 107 -0.07 2.44 17.10
C GLU A 107 0.91 2.48 15.93
N ASP A 108 1.67 1.40 15.75
CA ASP A 108 2.69 1.27 14.71
C ASP A 108 2.08 1.25 13.31
N SER A 109 0.88 0.67 13.16
CA SER A 109 0.15 0.62 11.90
C SER A 109 -0.71 1.85 11.62
N SER A 110 -0.77 2.83 12.52
CA SER A 110 -1.70 3.96 12.41
C SER A 110 -1.52 4.79 11.14
N LEU A 111 -0.27 5.03 10.72
CA LEU A 111 -0.01 5.75 9.48
C LEU A 111 -0.35 4.91 8.24
N ALA A 112 -0.17 3.59 8.30
CA ALA A 112 -0.59 2.68 7.24
C ALA A 112 -2.12 2.69 7.11
N ASN A 113 -2.85 2.63 8.24
CA ASN A 113 -4.29 2.80 8.29
C ASN A 113 -4.76 4.13 7.67
N TYR A 114 -4.06 5.23 7.95
CA TYR A 114 -4.36 6.54 7.36
C TYR A 114 -4.27 6.52 5.83
N TYR A 115 -3.19 5.98 5.26
CA TYR A 115 -3.03 5.88 3.81
C TYR A 115 -3.97 4.85 3.18
N LEU A 116 -4.21 3.73 3.86
CA LEU A 116 -5.14 2.69 3.44
C LEU A 116 -6.55 3.27 3.27
N GLY A 117 -6.99 4.13 4.19
CA GLY A 117 -8.27 4.83 4.06
C GLY A 117 -8.42 5.62 2.75
N PHE A 118 -7.35 6.22 2.23
CA PHE A 118 -7.39 6.92 0.94
C PHE A 118 -7.49 5.97 -0.25
N GLU A 119 -6.72 4.88 -0.27
CA GLU A 119 -6.76 3.90 -1.36
C GLU A 119 -8.12 3.17 -1.37
N LEU A 120 -8.62 2.76 -0.20
CA LEU A 120 -9.96 2.14 -0.09
C LEU A 120 -11.07 3.07 -0.58
N LYS A 121 -11.03 4.35 -0.19
CA LYS A 121 -12.00 5.35 -0.67
C LYS A 121 -11.94 5.48 -2.19
N LYS A 122 -10.74 5.47 -2.78
CA LYS A 122 -10.53 5.57 -4.23
C LYS A 122 -11.04 4.32 -4.96
N ASN A 123 -10.96 3.16 -4.33
CA ASN A 123 -11.49 1.88 -4.80
C ASN A 123 -12.98 1.67 -4.44
N ALA A 124 -13.68 2.73 -4.00
CA ALA A 124 -15.09 2.73 -3.60
C ALA A 124 -15.44 1.79 -2.42
N GLN A 125 -14.44 1.30 -1.68
CA GLN A 125 -14.61 0.52 -0.46
C GLN A 125 -14.83 1.43 0.75
N TYR A 126 -15.96 2.15 0.75
CA TYR A 126 -16.22 3.23 1.71
C TYR A 126 -16.33 2.77 3.17
N LYS A 127 -16.88 1.58 3.41
CA LYS A 127 -17.03 1.04 4.78
C LYS A 127 -15.65 0.77 5.40
N ASP A 128 -14.80 0.07 4.66
CA ASP A 128 -13.44 -0.24 5.10
C ASP A 128 -12.61 1.03 5.24
N ALA A 129 -12.78 2.00 4.33
CA ALA A 129 -12.10 3.30 4.42
C ALA A 129 -12.41 4.03 5.73
N VAL A 130 -13.66 4.02 6.18
CA VAL A 130 -14.05 4.62 7.48
C VAL A 130 -13.32 3.92 8.62
N ILE A 131 -13.33 2.59 8.64
CA ILE A 131 -12.67 1.80 9.68
C ILE A 131 -11.16 2.11 9.72
N SER A 132 -10.49 2.15 8.57
CA SER A 132 -9.07 2.49 8.50
C SER A 132 -8.79 3.91 9.01
N PHE A 133 -9.60 4.90 8.63
CA PHE A 133 -9.43 6.26 9.14
C PHE A 133 -9.63 6.33 10.67
N GLU A 134 -10.67 5.68 11.21
CA GLU A 134 -10.93 5.66 12.65
C GLU A 134 -9.78 5.03 13.44
N LYS A 135 -9.25 3.89 12.96
CA LYS A 135 -8.07 3.25 13.56
C LYS A 135 -6.81 4.11 13.52
N SER A 136 -6.67 4.97 12.52
CA SER A 136 -5.49 5.85 12.39
C SER A 136 -5.49 7.03 13.37
N ILE A 137 -6.66 7.55 13.72
CA ILE A 137 -6.81 8.82 14.44
C ILE A 137 -6.12 8.88 15.81
N PRO A 138 -6.07 7.82 16.64
CA PRO A 138 -5.47 7.93 17.97
C PRO A 138 -3.98 8.27 17.92
N TYR A 139 -3.25 7.76 16.93
CA TYR A 139 -1.77 7.73 16.95
C TYR A 139 -1.09 8.59 15.88
N ILE A 140 -1.79 9.05 14.84
CA ILE A 140 -1.19 9.93 13.80
C ILE A 140 -1.02 11.39 14.25
N ASP A 141 -0.20 12.18 13.53
CA ASP A 141 -0.02 13.59 13.85
C ASP A 141 -1.29 14.44 13.60
N ILE A 142 -1.36 15.58 14.27
CA ILE A 142 -2.53 16.45 14.29
C ILE A 142 -3.00 16.91 12.91
N LYS A 143 -2.10 17.15 11.95
CA LYS A 143 -2.47 17.59 10.60
C LYS A 143 -3.13 16.45 9.84
N LYS A 144 -2.61 15.22 10.00
CA LYS A 144 -3.24 14.01 9.45
C LYS A 144 -4.57 13.69 10.12
N LYS A 145 -4.70 13.85 11.45
CA LYS A 145 -5.99 13.70 12.16
C LYS A 145 -7.06 14.62 11.59
N ILE A 146 -6.75 15.91 11.39
CA ILE A 146 -7.69 16.88 10.77
C ILE A 146 -8.09 16.41 9.36
N LYS A 147 -7.13 15.94 8.57
CA LYS A 147 -7.40 15.43 7.21
C LYS A 147 -8.26 14.16 7.24
N ALA A 148 -8.05 13.26 8.20
CA ALA A 148 -8.84 12.05 8.38
C ALA A 148 -10.30 12.37 8.74
N TYR A 149 -10.54 13.28 9.69
CA TYR A 149 -11.89 13.76 10.01
C TYR A 149 -12.58 14.41 8.81
N GLU A 150 -11.84 15.14 7.97
CA GLU A 150 -12.37 15.67 6.71
C GLU A 150 -12.84 14.53 5.79
N GLN A 151 -12.04 13.48 5.60
CA GLN A 151 -12.45 12.35 4.76
C GLN A 151 -13.65 11.60 5.35
N LEU A 152 -13.67 11.37 6.66
CA LEU A 152 -14.78 10.71 7.36
C LEU A 152 -16.09 11.48 7.19
N SER A 153 -16.08 12.81 7.41
CA SER A 153 -17.26 13.65 7.21
C SER A 153 -17.79 13.56 5.77
N MET A 154 -16.90 13.59 4.77
CA MET A 154 -17.27 13.49 3.35
C MET A 154 -17.86 12.12 2.99
N ILE A 155 -17.28 11.02 3.50
CA ILE A 155 -17.77 9.67 3.23
C ILE A 155 -19.17 9.50 3.85
N CYS A 156 -19.35 9.91 5.10
CA CYS A 156 -20.64 9.84 5.77
C CYS A 156 -21.71 10.71 5.09
N GLU A 157 -21.36 11.94 4.66
CA GLU A 157 -22.28 12.83 3.96
C GLU A 157 -22.68 12.28 2.59
N HIS A 158 -21.70 11.90 1.76
CA HIS A 158 -21.96 11.62 0.35
C HIS A 158 -22.41 10.18 0.10
N GLN A 159 -21.78 9.21 0.75
CA GLN A 159 -21.95 7.79 0.46
C GLN A 159 -23.02 7.16 1.36
N PHE A 160 -22.97 7.43 2.66
CA PHE A 160 -23.89 6.81 3.61
C PHE A 160 -25.13 7.64 3.91
N LYS A 161 -25.17 8.92 3.48
CA LYS A 161 -26.21 9.90 3.82
C LYS A 161 -26.47 9.99 5.33
N SER A 162 -25.47 9.65 6.13
CA SER A 162 -25.53 9.65 7.59
C SER A 162 -25.09 11.02 8.10
N PHE A 163 -25.98 12.01 7.98
CA PHE A 163 -25.64 13.40 8.28
C PHE A 163 -25.24 13.64 9.74
N ASN A 164 -25.85 12.94 10.70
CA ASN A 164 -25.47 13.04 12.11
C ASN A 164 -23.99 12.68 12.31
N LYS A 165 -23.57 11.50 11.84
CA LYS A 165 -22.15 11.11 11.88
C LYS A 165 -21.24 12.07 11.12
N ALA A 166 -21.71 12.59 9.97
CA ALA A 166 -20.92 13.55 9.20
C ALA A 166 -20.72 14.87 9.96
N LEU A 167 -21.73 15.33 10.71
CA LEU A 167 -21.62 16.47 11.61
C LEU A 167 -20.68 16.17 12.78
N ASP A 168 -20.80 15.01 13.42
CA ASP A 168 -19.94 14.62 14.54
C ASP A 168 -18.46 14.68 14.15
N TYR A 169 -18.06 14.09 13.02
CA TYR A 169 -16.68 14.20 12.52
C TYR A 169 -16.29 15.63 12.13
N THR A 170 -17.24 16.42 11.61
CA THR A 170 -17.00 17.83 11.27
C THR A 170 -16.69 18.65 12.53
N ILE A 171 -17.49 18.49 13.58
CA ILE A 171 -17.30 19.15 14.89
C ILE A 171 -15.97 18.73 15.52
N GLN A 172 -15.66 17.43 15.50
CA GLN A 172 -14.38 16.94 16.04
C GLN A 172 -13.18 17.57 15.32
N GLY A 173 -13.22 17.71 13.99
CA GLY A 173 -12.17 18.38 13.24
C GLY A 173 -12.08 19.89 13.53
N ILE A 174 -13.22 20.60 13.65
CA ILE A 174 -13.25 22.02 14.06
C ILE A 174 -12.56 22.19 15.41
N HIS A 175 -12.95 21.40 16.41
CA HIS A 175 -12.39 21.46 17.75
C HIS A 175 -10.86 21.21 17.76
N LEU A 176 -10.41 20.29 16.91
CA LEU A 176 -8.99 19.97 16.75
C LEU A 176 -8.20 21.14 16.14
N ILE A 177 -8.79 21.86 15.17
CA ILE A 177 -8.20 23.03 14.52
C ILE A 177 -8.09 24.22 15.50
N GLU A 178 -9.10 24.42 16.33
CA GLU A 178 -9.11 25.49 17.34
C GLU A 178 -7.97 25.28 18.35
N LYS A 179 -7.87 24.06 18.88
CA LYS A 179 -6.93 23.70 19.95
C LYS A 179 -5.47 23.52 19.50
N THR A 180 -5.22 23.14 18.25
CA THR A 180 -3.86 22.81 17.81
C THR A 180 -2.96 24.04 17.67
N ASN A 181 -1.66 23.93 17.96
CA ASN A 181 -0.67 24.98 17.65
C ASN A 181 0.08 24.72 16.34
N ALA A 182 -0.35 23.72 15.55
CA ALA A 182 0.34 23.30 14.33
C ALA A 182 0.11 24.22 13.09
N TYR A 183 -0.71 25.25 13.24
CA TYR A 183 -1.06 26.22 12.20
C TYR A 183 -0.92 27.64 12.75
N SER A 184 -0.53 28.57 11.88
CA SER A 184 -0.60 30.00 12.22
C SER A 184 -2.05 30.46 12.39
N ASN A 185 -2.27 31.58 13.07
CA ASN A 185 -3.62 32.13 13.28
C ASN A 185 -4.35 32.38 11.94
N GLU A 186 -3.65 32.91 10.94
CA GLU A 186 -4.24 33.13 9.61
C GLU A 186 -4.65 31.80 8.93
N GLN A 187 -3.82 30.76 9.04
CA GLN A 187 -4.13 29.43 8.51
C GLN A 187 -5.34 28.82 9.23
N LYS A 188 -5.42 28.95 10.56
CA LYS A 188 -6.56 28.48 11.35
C LYS A 188 -7.85 29.15 10.90
N ILE A 189 -7.86 30.48 10.74
CA ILE A 189 -9.06 31.22 10.32
C ILE A 189 -9.56 30.70 8.96
N LYS A 190 -8.68 30.56 7.97
CA LYS A 190 -9.05 30.04 6.64
C LYS A 190 -9.57 28.60 6.73
N LEU A 191 -8.94 27.76 7.55
CA LEU A 191 -9.34 26.37 7.72
C LEU A 191 -10.71 26.29 8.40
N LEU A 192 -10.92 26.99 9.52
CA LEU A 192 -12.19 27.04 10.24
C LEU A 192 -13.32 27.56 9.35
N GLN A 193 -13.10 28.61 8.54
CA GLN A 193 -14.10 29.08 7.57
C GLN A 193 -14.53 27.98 6.59
N SER A 194 -13.60 27.15 6.13
CA SER A 194 -13.91 26.05 5.22
C SER A 194 -14.69 24.92 5.90
N TRP A 195 -14.38 24.64 7.18
CA TRP A 195 -15.08 23.63 7.98
C TRP A 195 -16.46 24.09 8.44
N GLU A 196 -16.62 25.37 8.76
CA GLU A 196 -17.92 25.96 9.10
C GLU A 196 -18.88 25.89 7.90
N LYS A 197 -18.39 26.24 6.70
CA LYS A 197 -19.18 26.05 5.46
C LYS A 197 -19.60 24.59 5.24
N ARG A 198 -18.74 23.63 5.60
CA ARG A 198 -19.07 22.20 5.56
C ARG A 198 -20.15 21.85 6.58
N TYR A 199 -20.00 22.31 7.83
CA TYR A 199 -20.97 22.10 8.89
C TYR A 199 -22.36 22.58 8.46
N GLN A 200 -22.47 23.85 8.07
CA GLN A 200 -23.72 24.48 7.61
C GLN A 200 -24.34 23.71 6.42
N ARG A 201 -23.51 23.25 5.47
CA ARG A 201 -24.01 22.45 4.34
C ARG A 201 -24.60 21.12 4.79
N ILE A 202 -23.93 20.40 5.69
CA ILE A 202 -24.36 19.09 6.17
C ILE A 202 -25.63 19.23 7.02
N GLU A 203 -25.67 20.21 7.91
CA GLU A 203 -26.81 20.50 8.80
C GLU A 203 -28.07 20.80 7.98
N ASN A 204 -27.97 21.69 6.99
CA ASN A 204 -29.08 22.00 6.10
C ASN A 204 -29.61 20.77 5.35
N LYS A 205 -28.72 19.89 4.86
CA LYS A 205 -29.13 18.64 4.22
C LYS A 205 -29.82 17.68 5.19
N GLY A 206 -29.33 17.58 6.43
CA GLY A 206 -29.96 16.77 7.47
C GLY A 206 -31.38 17.22 7.79
N ASN A 207 -31.58 18.53 7.98
CA ASN A 207 -32.88 19.12 8.30
C ASN A 207 -33.92 18.94 7.17
N ILE A 208 -33.48 18.97 5.90
CA ILE A 208 -34.34 18.70 4.75
C ILE A 208 -34.86 17.26 4.75
N ILE A 209 -34.05 16.27 5.14
CA ILE A 209 -34.49 14.87 5.19
C ILE A 209 -35.47 14.62 6.35
N ILE A 210 -35.22 15.20 7.51
CA ILE A 210 -36.11 15.05 8.68
C ILE A 210 -37.50 15.63 8.38
N SER A 211 -37.55 16.79 7.71
CA SER A 211 -38.81 17.44 7.32
C SER A 211 -39.57 16.74 6.18
N SER A 212 -38.91 15.88 5.40
CA SER A 212 -39.54 15.11 4.31
C SER A 212 -40.01 13.71 4.75
N ASN A 213 -39.41 13.11 5.79
CA ASN A 213 -39.86 11.85 6.38
C ASN A 213 -40.95 12.00 7.45
N GLY A 214 -41.32 13.23 7.81
CA GLY A 214 -42.38 13.55 8.78
C GLY A 214 -43.75 13.85 8.17
N LYS A 215 -43.99 13.49 6.91
CA LYS A 215 -45.28 13.60 6.21
C LYS A 215 -45.82 12.25 5.80
#